data_AF-A0A7C6ES67-F1
#
_entry.id   AF-A0A7C6ES67-F1
#
_cell.length_a   1.000
_cell.length_b   1.000
_cell.length_c   1.000
_cell.angle_alpha   90.00
_cell.angle_beta   90.00
_cell.angle_gamma   90.00
#
_symmetry.space_group_name_H-M   'P 1'
#
loop_
_entity.id
_entity.type
_entity.pdbx_description
1 polymer ?
#
loop_
_entity_poly.entity_id
_entity_poly.type
_entity_poly.pdbx_seq_one_letter_code
_entity_poly.pdbx_strand_id
1 'polypeptide(L)'
;MRWKEYFKYYKFNIFVVFILFITTLVVIYNFLQFIENRQGVLLNDPFLRILPSLNVSVPLFMLTYSGTLFGVGYVLRKPDLTILTALTYMFILWLRMTCMYFTPLEPPIHIVPLRDFVLE
;
A
#
# COMPACT_ATOMS: atom_id res chain seq x y z
N MET A 1 -12.72 16.90 -17.55
CA MET A 1 -12.34 18.26 -17.09
C MET A 1 -10.83 18.37 -17.10
N ARG A 2 -10.26 19.52 -17.49
CA ARG A 2 -8.81 19.75 -17.33
C ARG A 2 -8.51 20.03 -15.85
N TRP A 3 -7.32 19.67 -15.38
CA TRP A 3 -6.86 19.97 -14.01
C TRP A 3 -7.08 21.43 -13.60
N LYS A 4 -6.87 22.38 -14.51
CA LYS A 4 -7.06 23.81 -14.26
C LYS A 4 -8.49 24.17 -13.86
N GLU A 5 -9.48 23.53 -14.48
CA GLU A 5 -10.89 23.76 -14.17
C GLU A 5 -11.25 23.11 -12.84
N TYR A 6 -10.76 21.90 -12.60
CA TYR A 6 -11.03 21.15 -11.38
C TYR A 6 -10.49 21.87 -10.12
N PHE A 7 -9.28 22.41 -10.19
CA PHE A 7 -8.70 23.21 -9.12
C PHE A 7 -9.51 24.47 -8.81
N LYS A 8 -10.13 25.09 -9.82
CA LYS A 8 -10.89 26.34 -9.63
C LYS A 8 -12.17 26.09 -8.82
N TYR A 9 -12.87 24.98 -9.08
CA TYR A 9 -14.14 24.67 -8.40
C TYR A 9 -13.95 23.90 -7.09
N TYR A 10 -12.94 23.04 -6.98
CA TYR A 10 -12.78 22.09 -5.86
C TYR A 10 -11.53 22.31 -5.01
N LYS A 11 -10.94 23.52 -5.03
CA LYS A 11 -9.67 23.85 -4.33
C LYS A 11 -9.66 23.37 -2.88
N PHE A 12 -10.74 23.64 -2.14
CA PHE A 12 -10.84 23.27 -0.73
C PHE A 12 -10.86 21.75 -0.53
N ASN A 13 -11.65 21.02 -1.34
CA ASN A 13 -11.73 19.56 -1.26
C ASN A 13 -10.36 18.91 -1.57
N ILE A 14 -9.66 19.39 -2.60
CA ILE A 14 -8.33 18.89 -2.95
C ILE A 14 -7.35 19.12 -1.80
N PHE A 15 -7.40 20.30 -1.17
CA PHE A 15 -6.54 20.63 -0.05
C PHE A 15 -6.79 19.72 1.15
N VAL A 16 -8.07 19.48 1.49
CA VAL A 16 -8.45 18.55 2.57
C VAL A 16 -7.99 17.12 2.26
N VAL A 17 -8.23 16.62 1.05
CA VAL A 17 -7.79 15.27 0.63
C VAL A 17 -6.27 15.16 0.70
N PHE A 18 -5.54 16.19 0.27
CA PHE A 18 -4.08 16.20 0.32
C PHE A 18 -3.56 16.13 1.76
N ILE A 19 -4.11 16.92 2.68
CA ILE A 19 -3.75 16.87 4.10
C ILE A 19 -4.06 15.51 4.71
N LEU A 20 -5.25 14.95 4.44
CA LEU A 20 -5.64 13.63 4.92
C LEU A 20 -4.70 12.55 4.40
N PHE A 21 -4.28 12.67 3.13
CA PHE A 21 -3.35 11.74 2.51
C PHE A 21 -1.99 11.76 3.19
N ILE A 22 -1.39 12.94 3.37
CA ILE A 22 -0.12 13.09 4.09
C ILE A 22 -0.24 12.57 5.52
N THR A 23 -1.32 12.90 6.22
CA THR A 23 -1.57 12.41 7.59
C THR A 23 -1.63 10.89 7.63
N THR A 24 -2.34 10.27 6.68
CA THR A 24 -2.43 8.80 6.57
C THR A 24 -1.05 8.17 6.34
N LEU A 25 -0.20 8.80 5.51
CA LEU A 25 1.18 8.33 5.27
C LEU A 25 2.06 8.41 6.52
N VAL A 26 1.94 9.49 7.30
CA VAL A 26 2.68 9.61 8.57
C VAL A 26 2.18 8.59 9.60
N VAL A 27 0.86 8.37 9.68
CA VAL A 27 0.29 7.38 10.59
C VAL A 27 0.76 5.98 10.23
N ILE A 28 0.72 5.58 8.95
CA ILE A 28 1.14 4.22 8.57
C ILE A 28 2.63 3.99 8.80
N TYR A 29 3.48 5.00 8.59
CA TYR A 29 4.91 4.89 8.90
C TYR A 29 5.15 4.58 10.38
N ASN A 30 4.55 5.37 11.28
CA ASN A 30 4.68 5.15 12.73
C ASN A 30 4.02 3.83 13.16
N PHE A 31 2.89 3.49 12.56
CA PHE A 31 2.19 2.24 12.83
C PHE A 31 3.04 1.03 12.46
N LEU A 32 3.69 1.00 11.29
CA LEU A 32 4.56 -0.10 10.90
C LEU A 32 5.73 -0.28 11.89
N GLN A 33 6.36 0.81 12.34
CA GLN A 33 7.40 0.76 13.37
C GLN A 33 6.89 0.17 14.70
N PHE A 34 5.65 0.49 15.10
CA PHE A 34 5.02 -0.13 16.26
C PHE A 34 4.75 -1.63 16.05
N ILE A 35 4.28 -2.01 14.86
CA ILE A 35 3.95 -3.39 14.49
C ILE A 35 5.19 -4.28 14.41
N GLU A 36 6.33 -3.76 13.96
CA GLU A 36 7.60 -4.49 13.86
C GLU A 36 8.20 -4.83 15.23
N ASN A 37 7.96 -3.99 16.24
CA ASN A 37 8.55 -4.15 17.57
C ASN A 37 7.69 -4.98 18.54
N ARG A 38 6.44 -5.30 18.19
CA ARG A 38 5.57 -6.10 19.05
C ARG A 38 5.81 -7.59 18.83
N GLN A 39 5.66 -8.38 19.88
CA GLN A 39 5.66 -9.85 19.77
C GLN A 39 4.36 -10.32 19.12
N GLY A 40 4.46 -11.25 18.16
CA GLY A 40 3.31 -11.84 17.49
C GLY A 40 3.13 -13.31 17.83
N VAL A 41 2.21 -13.95 17.12
CA VAL A 41 1.99 -15.39 17.18
C VAL A 41 2.43 -16.00 15.85
N LEU A 42 3.27 -17.03 15.92
CA LEU A 42 3.62 -17.83 14.75
C LEU A 42 2.42 -18.69 14.33
N LEU A 43 1.87 -18.42 13.15
CA LEU A 43 0.79 -19.23 12.60
C LEU A 43 1.33 -20.52 12.00
N ASN A 44 0.86 -21.66 12.51
CA ASN A 44 1.18 -22.95 11.94
C ASN A 44 0.28 -23.23 10.72
N ASP A 45 0.72 -22.82 9.53
CA ASP A 45 0.00 -23.03 8.28
C ASP A 45 0.40 -24.36 7.61
N PRO A 46 -0.51 -25.36 7.51
CA PRO A 46 -0.22 -26.64 6.88
C PRO A 46 -0.08 -26.55 5.36
N PHE A 47 -0.73 -25.59 4.70
CA PHE A 47 -0.62 -25.41 3.24
C PHE A 47 0.76 -24.89 2.87
N LEU A 48 1.27 -23.94 3.64
CA LEU A 48 2.60 -23.36 3.42
C LEU A 48 3.72 -24.42 3.47
N ARG A 49 3.53 -25.51 4.22
CA ARG A 49 4.49 -26.63 4.28
C ARG A 49 4.58 -27.44 2.98
N ILE A 50 3.54 -27.38 2.14
CA ILE A 50 3.43 -28.15 0.90
C ILE A 50 4.00 -27.34 -0.28
N LEU A 51 3.91 -26.01 -0.22
CA LEU A 51 4.38 -25.13 -1.29
C LEU A 51 5.91 -24.92 -1.23
N PRO A 52 6.65 -25.14 -2.33
CA PRO A 52 8.07 -24.83 -2.37
C PRO A 52 8.31 -23.32 -2.36
N SER A 53 9.27 -22.86 -1.54
CA SER A 53 9.69 -21.46 -1.51
C SER A 53 10.60 -21.14 -2.70
N LEU A 54 10.02 -20.56 -3.76
CA LEU A 54 10.75 -20.12 -4.94
C LEU A 54 10.97 -18.60 -4.88
N ASN A 55 12.20 -18.15 -5.16
CA ASN A 55 12.48 -16.72 -5.27
C ASN A 55 11.99 -16.20 -6.62
N VAL A 56 10.79 -15.63 -6.60
CA VAL A 56 10.15 -14.97 -7.75
C VAL A 56 10.08 -13.45 -7.57
N SER A 57 10.98 -12.88 -6.77
CA SER A 57 10.97 -11.45 -6.42
C SER A 57 11.07 -10.55 -7.65
N VAL A 58 11.98 -10.86 -8.58
CA VAL A 58 12.20 -10.08 -9.80
C VAL A 58 10.96 -10.03 -10.71
N PRO A 59 10.36 -11.17 -11.13
CA PRO A 59 9.16 -11.11 -11.97
C PRO A 59 7.97 -10.46 -11.26
N LEU A 60 7.79 -10.68 -9.94
CA LEU A 60 6.76 -10.01 -9.16
C LEU A 60 6.96 -8.50 -9.10
N PHE A 61 8.19 -8.04 -8.89
CA PHE A 61 8.56 -6.64 -8.89
C PHE A 61 8.21 -6.00 -10.24
N MET A 62 8.65 -6.58 -11.35
CA MET A 62 8.34 -6.05 -12.69
C MET A 62 6.84 -5.97 -12.93
N LEU A 63 6.07 -7.00 -12.56
CA LEU A 63 4.63 -7.06 -12.76
C LEU A 63 3.89 -6.00 -11.93
N THR A 64 4.21 -5.90 -10.64
CA THR A 64 3.53 -4.98 -9.71
C THR A 64 3.89 -3.51 -9.99
N TYR A 65 5.17 -3.21 -10.25
CA TYR A 65 5.61 -1.84 -10.52
C TYR A 65 5.17 -1.37 -11.90
N SER A 66 5.21 -2.21 -12.93
CA SER A 66 4.67 -1.83 -14.25
C SER A 66 3.18 -1.55 -14.17
N GLY A 67 2.40 -2.45 -13.56
CA GLY A 67 0.96 -2.26 -13.36
C GLY A 67 0.64 -0.99 -12.58
N THR A 68 1.39 -0.71 -11.52
CA THR A 68 1.25 0.51 -10.72
C THR A 68 1.58 1.75 -11.55
N LEU A 69 2.68 1.74 -12.30
CA LEU A 69 3.08 2.88 -13.13
C LEU A 69 2.06 3.18 -14.23
N PHE A 70 1.54 2.14 -14.90
CA PHE A 70 0.47 2.29 -15.89
C PHE A 70 -0.82 2.82 -15.25
N GLY A 71 -1.23 2.27 -14.10
CA GLY A 71 -2.42 2.69 -13.38
C GLY A 71 -2.35 4.15 -12.93
N VAL A 72 -1.24 4.55 -12.32
CA VAL A 72 -0.99 5.94 -11.90
C VAL A 72 -0.98 6.87 -13.12
N GLY A 73 -0.27 6.50 -14.19
CA GLY A 73 -0.24 7.29 -15.42
C GLY A 73 -1.60 7.48 -16.07
N TYR A 74 -2.48 6.47 -16.01
CA TYR A 74 -3.85 6.56 -16.50
C TYR A 74 -4.71 7.49 -15.63
N VAL A 75 -4.66 7.30 -14.31
CA VAL A 75 -5.51 8.02 -13.36
C VAL A 75 -5.14 9.50 -13.30
N LEU A 76 -3.84 9.85 -13.33
CA LEU A 76 -3.37 11.24 -13.28
C LEU A 76 -3.88 12.12 -14.44
N ARG A 77 -4.29 11.52 -15.57
CA ARG A 77 -4.89 12.26 -16.68
C ARG A 77 -6.32 12.73 -16.39
N LYS A 78 -6.98 12.13 -15.40
CA LYS A 78 -8.39 12.38 -15.04
C LYS A 78 -8.46 12.84 -13.57
N PRO A 79 -8.66 14.14 -13.30
CA PRO A 79 -8.59 14.67 -11.93
C PRO A 79 -9.63 14.04 -11.01
N ASP A 80 -10.85 13.81 -11.49
CA ASP A 80 -11.93 13.19 -10.72
C ASP A 80 -11.55 11.78 -10.23
N LEU A 81 -10.97 10.97 -11.14
CA LEU A 81 -10.50 9.63 -10.81
C LEU A 81 -9.30 9.68 -9.87
N THR A 82 -8.42 10.68 -10.00
CA THR A 82 -7.25 10.82 -9.12
C THR A 82 -7.66 10.99 -7.66
N ILE A 83 -8.61 11.90 -7.41
CA ILE A 83 -9.11 12.15 -6.05
C ILE A 83 -9.85 10.93 -5.51
N LEU A 84 -10.69 10.28 -6.33
CA LEU A 84 -11.38 9.06 -5.93
C LEU A 84 -10.40 7.93 -5.59
N THR A 85 -9.40 7.70 -6.44
CA THR A 85 -8.36 6.69 -6.19
C THR A 85 -7.58 6.99 -4.91
N ALA A 86 -7.23 8.25 -4.64
CA ALA A 86 -6.55 8.64 -3.40
C ALA A 86 -7.41 8.34 -2.15
N LEU A 87 -8.71 8.68 -2.20
CA LEU A 87 -9.65 8.39 -1.11
C LEU A 87 -9.80 6.89 -0.86
N THR A 88 -10.03 6.11 -1.93
CA THR A 88 -10.15 4.64 -1.83
C THR A 88 -8.86 4.02 -1.32
N TYR A 89 -7.70 4.50 -1.77
CA TYR A 89 -6.41 4.00 -1.31
C TYR A 89 -6.20 4.28 0.18
N MET A 90 -6.49 5.49 0.65
CA MET A 90 -6.46 5.81 2.09
C MET A 90 -7.36 4.87 2.89
N PHE A 91 -8.59 4.65 2.43
CA PHE A 91 -9.52 3.74 3.10
C PHE A 91 -8.97 2.31 3.21
N ILE A 92 -8.37 1.78 2.14
CA ILE A 92 -7.71 0.48 2.14
C ILE A 92 -6.55 0.46 3.12
N LEU A 93 -5.74 1.52 3.22
CA LEU A 93 -4.66 1.60 4.20
C LEU A 93 -5.17 1.55 5.64
N TRP A 94 -6.26 2.26 5.95
CA TRP A 94 -6.87 2.21 7.28
C TRP A 94 -7.42 0.82 7.62
N LEU A 95 -8.07 0.16 6.67
CA LEU A 95 -8.50 -1.24 6.83
C LEU A 95 -7.31 -2.18 7.04
N ARG A 96 -6.25 -2.01 6.24
CA ARG A 96 -5.02 -2.80 6.38
C ARG A 96 -4.40 -2.64 7.77
N MET A 97 -4.27 -1.41 8.27
CA MET A 97 -3.75 -1.15 9.62
C MET A 97 -4.65 -1.78 10.68
N THR A 98 -5.97 -1.67 10.52
CA THR A 98 -6.94 -2.30 11.44
C THR A 98 -6.77 -3.81 11.48
N CYS A 99 -6.70 -4.46 10.31
CA CYS A 99 -6.46 -5.90 10.22
C CYS A 99 -5.12 -6.28 10.88
N MET A 100 -4.03 -5.59 10.52
CA MET A 100 -2.71 -5.83 11.12
C MET A 100 -2.70 -5.63 12.63
N TYR A 101 -3.47 -4.69 13.15
CA TYR A 101 -3.59 -4.47 14.58
C TYR A 101 -4.24 -5.68 15.26
N PHE A 102 -5.34 -6.20 14.72
CA PHE A 102 -6.07 -7.35 15.26
C PHE A 102 -5.42 -8.71 14.99
N THR A 103 -4.55 -8.83 13.99
CA THR A 103 -3.85 -10.06 13.64
C THR A 103 -2.34 -9.92 13.89
N PRO A 104 -1.87 -10.03 15.15
CA PRO A 104 -0.45 -9.98 15.47
C PRO A 104 0.23 -11.30 15.07
N LEU A 105 0.53 -11.44 13.78
CA LEU A 105 1.16 -12.62 13.20
C LEU A 105 2.66 -12.38 12.99
N GLU A 106 3.46 -13.39 13.30
CA GLU A 106 4.89 -13.41 12.98
C GLU A 106 5.13 -13.93 11.55
N PRO A 107 6.20 -13.48 10.88
CA PRO A 107 6.58 -14.03 9.59
C PRO A 107 6.94 -15.51 9.71
N PRO A 108 6.58 -16.35 8.72
CA PRO A 108 6.95 -17.76 8.73
C PRO A 108 8.46 -17.95 8.56
N ILE A 109 9.01 -18.99 9.19
CA ILE A 109 10.46 -19.25 9.31
C ILE A 109 11.17 -19.35 7.95
N HIS A 110 10.48 -19.82 6.91
CA HIS A 110 11.03 -20.03 5.56
C HIS A 110 10.59 -18.95 4.55
N ILE A 111 10.21 -17.76 5.03
CA ILE A 111 9.81 -16.66 4.14
C ILE A 111 10.99 -16.21 3.27
N VAL A 112 10.77 -16.12 1.96
CA VAL A 112 11.71 -15.45 1.05
C VAL A 112 11.39 -13.97 1.09
N PRO A 113 12.29 -13.10 1.57
CA PRO A 113 12.02 -11.67 1.61
C PRO A 113 11.88 -11.16 0.18
N LEU A 114 10.83 -10.38 -0.06
CA LEU A 114 10.61 -9.74 -1.36
C LEU A 114 11.64 -8.63 -1.51
N ARG A 115 12.60 -8.80 -2.42
CA ARG A 115 13.65 -7.82 -2.68
C ARG A 115 13.20 -6.77 -3.68
N ASP A 116 13.38 -5.51 -3.34
CA ASP A 116 13.15 -4.37 -4.23
C ASP A 116 14.41 -4.09 -5.04
N PHE A 117 14.47 -4.62 -6.26
CA PHE A 117 15.66 -4.53 -7.14
C PHE A 117 16.17 -3.10 -7.40
N VAL A 118 15.33 -2.07 -7.22
CA VAL A 118 15.67 -0.67 -7.53
C VAL A 118 16.21 0.10 -6.31
N LEU A 119 15.84 -0.30 -5.09
CA LEU A 119 16.16 0.44 -3.85
C LEU A 119 17.28 -0.23 -3.03
N GLU A 120 17.68 -1.44 -3.40
CA GLU A 120 18.70 -2.28 -2.76
C GLU A 120 19.90 -2.48 -3.70
#